data_AF-A0A4Q3KQ12-F1
#
_entry.id   AF-A0A4Q3KQ12-F1
#
_cell.length_a   1.000
_cell.length_b   1.000
_cell.length_c   1.000
_cell.angle_alpha   90.00
_cell.angle_beta   90.00
_cell.angle_gamma   90.00
#
_symmetry.space_group_name_H-M   'P 1'
#
loop_
_entity.id
_entity.type
_entity.pdbx_description
1 polymer ?
#
loop_
_entity_poly.entity_id
_entity_poly.type
_entity_poly.pdbx_seq_one_letter_code
_entity_poly.pdbx_strand_id
1 'polypeptide(L)'
;MLSPAKVKYRKHQKGRNRGHASRGAKLSFGDFGLQVLEPAWLTQRQIEAARIAMTRYIKRGGRIWICIFPDKAVTSKPAETRMGKGKGAPEGWVAVVKPGRVLYEMQGVTEAVAKEAFRLAAHKLPVATRVLRRERLYVTDEVETALSYLRDVFLPALPALYQRWDRALGERTPGFLKPGSWIGGDRDGNPFVTADSLRAALAKASEAVLVYYLDAVHALGAELSISTNLAPADTAVTALADASGDNAESRSDEPYRRALSGVYARLAATHLALTGKAAPRPGPLTGERYADPQAFRADLVI
;
A
#
# COMPACT_ATOMS: atom_id res chain seq x y z
N MET A 1 39.44 6.48 -1.43
CA MET A 1 39.27 5.11 -1.98
C MET A 1 38.93 4.18 -0.79
N LEU A 2 37.91 3.31 -0.87
CA LEU A 2 37.49 2.41 0.25
C LEU A 2 38.56 1.37 0.66
N SER A 3 39.34 1.62 1.70
CA SER A 3 40.33 0.66 2.23
C SER A 3 40.43 0.79 3.75
N PRO A 4 40.83 -0.25 4.48
CA PRO A 4 40.98 -0.18 5.93
C PRO A 4 42.04 0.84 6.34
N ALA A 5 41.77 1.66 7.35
CA ALA A 5 42.74 2.62 7.88
C ALA A 5 43.87 1.94 8.67
N LYS A 6 43.56 0.83 9.37
CA LYS A 6 44.51 0.03 10.13
C LYS A 6 44.20 -1.45 9.92
N VAL A 7 45.24 -2.28 9.83
CA VAL A 7 45.11 -3.74 9.74
C VAL A 7 46.08 -4.44 10.67
N LYS A 8 45.63 -5.55 11.28
CA LYS A 8 46.48 -6.40 12.13
C LYS A 8 47.55 -7.12 11.33
N TYR A 9 47.22 -7.55 10.11
CA TYR A 9 48.11 -8.30 9.23
C TYR A 9 48.15 -7.69 7.84
N ARG A 10 49.36 -7.53 7.26
CA ARG A 10 49.52 -7.02 5.89
C ARG A 10 49.08 -8.02 4.81
N LYS A 11 49.11 -9.33 5.07
CA LYS A 11 48.80 -10.39 4.09
C LYS A 11 47.81 -11.38 4.69
N HIS A 12 46.70 -11.62 4.00
CA HIS A 12 45.66 -12.57 4.44
C HIS A 12 45.77 -13.92 3.70
N GLN A 13 45.34 -15.00 4.36
CA GLN A 13 45.12 -16.29 3.69
C GLN A 13 43.96 -16.20 2.69
N LYS A 14 44.10 -16.84 1.53
CA LYS A 14 43.10 -16.77 0.44
C LYS A 14 41.76 -17.31 0.92
N GLY A 15 41.77 -18.44 1.64
CA GLY A 15 40.55 -19.08 2.16
C GLY A 15 39.66 -19.64 1.05
N ARG A 16 38.50 -20.17 1.43
CA ARG A 16 37.47 -20.70 0.52
C ARG A 16 36.18 -19.87 0.68
N ASN A 17 35.53 -19.51 -0.42
CA ASN A 17 34.27 -18.78 -0.41
C ASN A 17 33.09 -19.73 -0.70
N ARG A 18 32.61 -20.42 0.35
CA ARG A 18 31.53 -21.43 0.26
C ARG A 18 30.31 -21.05 1.10
N GLY A 19 29.14 -21.56 0.68
CA GLY A 19 27.86 -21.43 1.38
C GLY A 19 27.16 -20.08 1.16
N HIS A 20 26.04 -19.88 1.84
CA HIS A 20 25.22 -18.67 1.79
C HIS A 20 25.58 -17.66 2.89
N ALA A 21 25.20 -16.40 2.68
CA ALA A 21 25.34 -15.35 3.67
C ALA A 21 24.32 -15.53 4.81
N SER A 22 24.79 -15.76 6.04
CA SER A 22 23.94 -15.76 7.24
C SER A 22 23.71 -14.34 7.80
N ARG A 23 24.58 -13.39 7.47
CA ARG A 23 24.51 -11.99 7.94
C ARG A 23 24.46 -11.03 6.76
N GLY A 24 23.78 -9.91 6.95
CA GLY A 24 23.60 -8.86 5.94
C GLY A 24 22.89 -9.36 4.68
N ALA A 25 21.99 -10.33 4.85
CA ALA A 25 21.15 -10.86 3.77
C ALA A 25 19.78 -10.15 3.69
N LYS A 26 19.43 -9.36 4.71
CA LYS A 26 18.22 -8.57 4.80
C LYS A 26 18.55 -7.08 4.65
N LEU A 27 17.57 -6.29 4.21
CA LEU A 27 17.66 -4.83 4.17
C LEU A 27 17.66 -4.28 5.60
N SER A 28 18.58 -3.37 5.90
CA SER A 28 18.76 -2.80 7.25
C SER A 28 18.42 -1.32 7.31
N PHE A 29 18.69 -0.58 6.24
CA PHE A 29 18.62 0.88 6.15
C PHE A 29 17.60 1.35 5.12
N GLY A 30 17.66 0.82 3.89
CA GLY A 30 16.89 1.28 2.75
C GLY A 30 15.55 0.57 2.54
N ASP A 31 14.73 1.14 1.67
CA ASP A 31 13.49 0.54 1.17
C ASP A 31 13.76 -0.44 0.02
N PHE A 32 14.91 -0.32 -0.64
CA PHE A 32 15.35 -1.21 -1.71
C PHE A 32 16.81 -1.63 -1.52
N GLY A 33 17.21 -2.76 -2.10
CA GLY A 33 18.63 -3.15 -2.09
C GLY A 33 19.04 -4.07 -3.24
N LEU A 34 20.34 -4.21 -3.43
CA LEU A 34 20.94 -5.08 -4.45
C LEU A 34 21.62 -6.26 -3.76
N GLN A 35 21.07 -7.46 -3.95
CA GLN A 35 21.55 -8.70 -3.36
C GLN A 35 22.36 -9.51 -4.39
N VAL A 36 23.48 -10.07 -3.94
CA VAL A 36 24.30 -10.97 -4.77
C VAL A 36 23.73 -12.38 -4.79
N LEU A 37 23.76 -13.04 -5.96
CA LEU A 37 23.29 -14.41 -6.13
C LEU A 37 24.44 -15.43 -6.14
N GLU A 38 25.67 -14.96 -6.34
CA GLU A 38 26.86 -15.79 -6.53
C GLU A 38 28.00 -15.41 -5.57
N PRO A 39 28.92 -16.33 -5.23
CA PRO A 39 30.09 -16.01 -4.43
C PRO A 39 31.11 -15.22 -5.26
N ALA A 40 31.58 -14.08 -4.74
CA ALA A 40 32.60 -13.28 -5.43
C ALA A 40 33.53 -12.50 -4.52
N TRP A 41 34.63 -12.03 -5.12
CA TRP A 41 35.60 -11.14 -4.52
C TRP A 41 35.48 -9.79 -5.22
N LEU A 42 34.79 -8.85 -4.58
CA LEU A 42 34.50 -7.55 -5.16
C LEU A 42 35.63 -6.58 -4.81
N THR A 43 36.28 -6.03 -5.84
CA THR A 43 37.32 -5.03 -5.65
C THR A 43 36.72 -3.70 -5.19
N GLN A 44 37.52 -2.94 -4.44
CA GLN A 44 37.24 -1.55 -4.10
C GLN A 44 36.79 -0.71 -5.31
N ARG A 45 37.38 -0.92 -6.50
CA ARG A 45 37.05 -0.19 -7.74
C ARG A 45 35.66 -0.56 -8.26
N GLN A 46 35.31 -1.85 -8.26
CA GLN A 46 33.97 -2.32 -8.67
C GLN A 46 32.89 -1.79 -7.72
N ILE A 47 33.16 -1.84 -6.40
CA ILE A 47 32.22 -1.35 -5.39
C ILE A 47 31.92 0.13 -5.60
N GLU A 48 32.97 0.92 -5.85
CA GLU A 48 32.83 2.36 -6.08
C GLU A 48 32.21 2.69 -7.44
N ALA A 49 32.55 1.94 -8.50
CA ALA A 49 31.96 2.11 -9.82
C ALA A 49 30.44 1.88 -9.83
N ALA A 50 29.97 0.84 -9.13
CA ALA A 50 28.54 0.58 -8.96
C ALA A 50 27.85 1.69 -8.14
N ARG A 51 28.48 2.19 -7.07
CA ARG A 51 27.96 3.31 -6.28
C ARG A 51 27.82 4.57 -7.14
N ILE A 52 28.86 4.93 -7.89
CA ILE A 52 28.86 6.10 -8.78
C ILE A 52 27.77 5.97 -9.85
N ALA A 53 27.59 4.78 -10.43
CA ALA A 53 26.54 4.55 -11.42
C ALA A 53 25.13 4.84 -10.85
N MET A 54 24.83 4.35 -9.64
CA MET A 54 23.57 4.67 -8.96
C MET A 54 23.45 6.15 -8.63
N THR A 55 24.49 6.76 -8.04
CA THR A 55 24.49 8.19 -7.67
C THR A 55 24.26 9.09 -8.87
N ARG A 56 24.88 8.77 -10.03
CA ARG A 56 24.67 9.54 -11.27
C ARG A 56 23.25 9.44 -11.79
N TYR A 57 22.64 8.26 -11.70
CA TYR A 57 21.27 8.04 -12.16
C TYR A 57 20.25 8.78 -11.27
N ILE A 58 20.37 8.67 -9.94
CA ILE A 58 19.43 9.31 -8.99
C ILE A 58 19.70 10.81 -8.81
N LYS A 59 20.83 11.32 -9.29
CA LYS A 59 21.28 12.73 -9.18
C LYS A 59 21.40 13.17 -7.71
N ARG A 60 20.40 13.92 -7.20
CA ARG A 60 20.29 14.38 -5.81
C ARG A 60 19.14 13.70 -5.04
N GLY A 61 18.43 12.77 -5.67
CA GLY A 61 17.32 12.05 -5.05
C GLY A 61 17.80 10.88 -4.22
N GLY A 62 17.36 10.79 -2.98
CA GLY A 62 17.55 9.61 -2.13
C GLY A 62 18.93 9.45 -1.46
N ARG A 63 19.04 8.39 -0.67
CA ARG A 63 20.24 8.00 0.07
C ARG A 63 20.69 6.62 -0.40
N ILE A 64 22.01 6.41 -0.52
CA ILE A 64 22.62 5.12 -0.85
C ILE A 64 23.52 4.68 0.30
N TRP A 65 23.40 3.42 0.69
CA TRP A 65 24.33 2.76 1.60
C TRP A 65 25.12 1.70 0.86
N ILE A 66 26.40 1.58 1.21
CA ILE A 66 27.24 0.44 0.83
C ILE A 66 27.25 -0.51 2.02
N CYS A 67 26.73 -1.73 1.86
CA CYS A 67 26.54 -2.70 2.95
C CYS A 67 27.71 -3.70 3.08
N ILE A 68 28.74 -3.51 2.27
CA ILE A 68 29.97 -4.30 2.23
C ILE A 68 31.19 -3.38 2.28
N PHE A 69 32.29 -3.87 2.86
CA PHE A 69 33.54 -3.13 2.94
C PHE A 69 34.70 -4.02 2.48
N PRO A 70 35.60 -3.53 1.62
CA PRO A 70 36.75 -4.30 1.16
C PRO A 70 37.83 -4.34 2.25
N ASP A 71 37.79 -5.36 3.08
CA ASP A 71 38.66 -5.55 4.25
C ASP A 71 39.75 -6.61 4.05
N LYS A 72 39.72 -7.34 2.94
CA LYS A 72 40.67 -8.42 2.67
C LYS A 72 41.75 -8.00 1.69
N ALA A 73 43.01 -8.01 2.12
CA ALA A 73 44.16 -7.76 1.26
C ALA A 73 44.36 -8.88 0.23
N VAL A 74 44.47 -8.51 -1.04
CA VAL A 74 44.88 -9.38 -2.15
C VAL A 74 46.33 -9.10 -2.47
N THR A 75 47.11 -10.14 -2.68
CA THR A 75 48.53 -10.05 -3.02
C THR A 75 48.77 -10.52 -4.44
N SER A 76 49.67 -9.85 -5.17
CA SER A 76 50.11 -10.27 -6.49
C SER A 76 51.61 -10.50 -6.53
N LYS A 77 52.01 -11.42 -7.41
CA LYS A 77 53.41 -11.73 -7.70
C LYS A 77 53.68 -11.45 -9.17
N PRO A 78 54.84 -10.87 -9.50
CA PRO A 78 55.30 -10.81 -10.89
C PRO A 78 55.38 -12.21 -11.50
N ALA A 79 55.01 -12.32 -12.77
CA ALA A 79 55.01 -13.58 -13.52
C ALA A 79 56.40 -14.25 -13.55
N GLU A 80 57.46 -13.45 -13.49
CA GLU A 80 58.87 -13.89 -13.53
C GLU A 80 59.34 -14.61 -12.25
N THR A 81 58.53 -14.65 -11.19
CA THR A 81 58.97 -15.22 -9.90
C THR A 81 58.84 -16.74 -9.85
N ARG A 82 59.95 -17.43 -9.50
CA ARG A 82 59.97 -18.88 -9.29
C ARG A 82 59.12 -19.32 -8.08
N MET A 83 58.64 -20.56 -8.12
CA MET A 83 57.90 -21.18 -7.01
C MET A 83 58.74 -21.21 -5.71
N GLY A 84 58.08 -21.13 -4.55
CA GLY A 84 58.73 -21.21 -3.22
C GLY A 84 58.87 -19.89 -2.45
N LYS A 85 58.85 -18.72 -3.11
CA LYS A 85 59.05 -17.41 -2.44
C LYS A 85 57.83 -16.84 -1.69
N GLY A 86 57.00 -17.66 -1.07
CA GLY A 86 55.88 -17.20 -0.22
C GLY A 86 54.77 -16.44 -0.96
N LYS A 87 54.17 -15.39 -0.37
CA LYS A 87 53.18 -14.51 -1.04
C LYS A 87 53.80 -13.19 -1.50
N GLY A 88 53.32 -12.66 -2.62
CA GLY A 88 53.76 -11.38 -3.16
C GLY A 88 53.31 -10.16 -2.33
N ALA A 89 53.47 -8.97 -2.92
CA ALA A 89 53.10 -7.71 -2.27
C ALA A 89 51.57 -7.52 -2.31
N PRO A 90 50.95 -6.90 -1.28
CA PRO A 90 49.55 -6.49 -1.35
C PRO A 90 49.33 -5.52 -2.52
N GLU A 91 48.35 -5.82 -3.37
CA GLU A 91 48.00 -5.04 -4.56
C GLU A 91 46.71 -4.24 -4.35
N GLY A 92 45.79 -4.75 -3.51
CA GLY A 92 44.54 -4.07 -3.25
C GLY A 92 43.68 -4.77 -2.21
N TRP A 93 42.46 -4.26 -2.06
CA TRP A 93 41.48 -4.76 -1.09
C TRP A 93 40.23 -5.25 -1.81
N VAL A 94 39.70 -6.38 -1.32
CA VAL A 94 38.46 -6.98 -1.82
C VAL A 94 37.49 -7.24 -0.67
N ALA A 95 36.20 -7.14 -0.97
CA ALA A 95 35.13 -7.65 -0.13
C ALA A 95 34.80 -9.08 -0.60
N VAL A 96 34.89 -10.06 0.31
CA VAL A 96 34.48 -11.44 0.01
C VAL A 96 32.98 -11.55 0.30
N VAL A 97 32.18 -11.72 -0.75
CA VAL A 97 30.73 -11.82 -0.65
C VAL A 97 30.25 -13.23 -0.95
N LYS A 98 29.20 -13.65 -0.23
CA LYS A 98 28.51 -14.94 -0.41
C LYS A 98 27.13 -14.69 -1.03
N PRO A 99 26.57 -15.67 -1.75
CA PRO A 99 25.17 -15.64 -2.19
C PRO A 99 24.22 -15.22 -1.07
N GLY A 100 23.29 -14.32 -1.37
CA GLY A 100 22.33 -13.76 -0.43
C GLY A 100 22.80 -12.47 0.27
N ARG A 101 24.07 -12.06 0.15
CA ARG A 101 24.57 -10.82 0.76
C ARG A 101 24.01 -9.58 0.03
N VAL A 102 23.49 -8.62 0.78
CA VAL A 102 23.11 -7.30 0.26
C VAL A 102 24.37 -6.44 0.12
N LEU A 103 24.57 -5.90 -1.09
CA LEU A 103 25.72 -5.08 -1.45
C LEU A 103 25.44 -3.59 -1.24
N TYR A 104 24.24 -3.15 -1.62
CA TYR A 104 23.81 -1.76 -1.54
C TYR A 104 22.36 -1.68 -1.10
N GLU A 105 22.04 -0.56 -0.46
CA GLU A 105 20.67 -0.19 -0.10
C GLU A 105 20.37 1.22 -0.56
N MET A 106 19.10 1.50 -0.84
CA MET A 106 18.63 2.80 -1.33
C MET A 106 17.30 3.19 -0.68
N GLN A 107 17.12 4.48 -0.39
CA GLN A 107 15.91 5.05 0.20
C GLN A 107 15.59 6.39 -0.47
N GLY A 108 14.30 6.78 -0.48
CA GLY A 108 13.88 8.11 -0.93
C GLY A 108 13.82 8.26 -2.44
N VAL A 109 13.55 7.16 -3.14
CA VAL A 109 13.32 7.12 -4.59
C VAL A 109 12.11 6.24 -4.89
N THR A 110 11.50 6.39 -6.08
CA THR A 110 10.44 5.49 -6.53
C THR A 110 11.01 4.12 -6.90
N GLU A 111 10.16 3.09 -6.92
CA GLU A 111 10.58 1.73 -7.28
C GLU A 111 11.17 1.67 -8.70
N ALA A 112 10.57 2.36 -9.67
CA ALA A 112 11.07 2.42 -11.04
C ALA A 112 12.51 2.99 -11.09
N VAL A 113 12.75 4.07 -10.34
CA VAL A 113 14.08 4.69 -10.23
C VAL A 113 15.07 3.75 -9.53
N ALA A 114 14.66 3.09 -8.44
CA ALA A 114 15.51 2.13 -7.73
C ALA A 114 15.91 0.94 -8.62
N LYS A 115 14.94 0.35 -9.33
CA LYS A 115 15.17 -0.78 -10.26
C LYS A 115 16.18 -0.41 -11.33
N GLU A 116 16.02 0.76 -11.96
CA GLU A 116 16.92 1.19 -13.03
C GLU A 116 18.31 1.56 -12.52
N ALA A 117 18.40 2.24 -11.36
CA ALA A 117 19.68 2.52 -10.72
C ALA A 117 20.45 1.22 -10.39
N PHE A 118 19.75 0.23 -9.84
CA PHE A 118 20.34 -1.07 -9.51
C PHE A 118 20.73 -1.88 -10.73
N ARG A 119 19.97 -1.79 -11.84
CA ARG A 119 20.35 -2.38 -13.13
C ARG A 119 21.68 -1.82 -13.62
N LEU A 120 21.87 -0.49 -13.52
CA LEU A 120 23.12 0.16 -13.90
C LEU A 120 24.30 -0.22 -12.99
N ALA A 121 24.06 -0.37 -11.67
CA ALA A 121 25.07 -0.88 -10.74
C ALA A 121 25.45 -2.34 -11.03
N ALA A 122 24.48 -3.20 -11.34
CA ALA A 122 24.71 -4.61 -11.64
C ALA A 122 25.69 -4.78 -12.81
N HIS A 123 25.61 -3.95 -13.85
CA HIS A 123 26.56 -3.92 -14.97
C HIS A 123 28.01 -3.56 -14.59
N LYS A 124 28.25 -3.07 -13.37
CA LYS A 124 29.60 -2.78 -12.85
C LYS A 124 30.16 -3.89 -11.97
N LEU A 125 29.38 -4.94 -11.72
CA LEU A 125 29.73 -6.05 -10.84
C LEU A 125 29.97 -7.32 -11.67
N PRO A 126 30.96 -8.15 -11.30
CA PRO A 126 31.28 -9.38 -12.02
C PRO A 126 30.41 -10.58 -11.58
N VAL A 127 29.17 -10.34 -11.14
CA VAL A 127 28.29 -11.36 -10.53
C VAL A 127 26.83 -11.11 -10.79
N ALA A 128 26.05 -12.19 -10.83
CA ALA A 128 24.60 -12.10 -10.85
C ALA A 128 24.06 -11.45 -9.57
N THR A 129 23.08 -10.56 -9.74
CA THR A 129 22.44 -9.83 -8.65
C THR A 129 20.93 -9.80 -8.85
N ARG A 130 20.20 -9.57 -7.76
CA ARG A 130 18.75 -9.39 -7.72
C ARG A 130 18.40 -8.16 -6.91
N VAL A 131 17.38 -7.43 -7.34
CA VAL A 131 16.82 -6.31 -6.57
C VAL A 131 15.90 -6.86 -5.47
N LEU A 132 16.11 -6.40 -4.25
CA LEU A 132 15.22 -6.59 -3.11
C LEU A 132 14.41 -5.32 -2.89
N ARG A 133 13.17 -5.51 -2.47
CA ARG A 133 12.30 -4.45 -1.97
C ARG A 133 11.94 -4.83 -0.53
N ARG A 134 12.04 -3.86 0.36
CA ARG A 134 11.42 -3.97 1.68
C ARG A 134 9.93 -3.95 1.39
N GLU A 135 9.20 -4.99 1.75
CA GLU A 135 7.75 -4.92 1.90
C GLU A 135 7.47 -3.90 3.00
N ARG A 136 7.57 -2.62 2.63
CA ARG A 136 6.77 -1.59 3.21
C ARG A 136 5.48 -1.75 2.45
N LEU A 137 4.47 -2.32 3.10
CA LEU A 137 3.10 -2.01 2.70
C LEU A 137 3.10 -0.49 2.56
N TYR A 138 2.83 0.04 1.36
CA TYR A 138 2.63 1.48 1.31
C TYR A 138 1.50 1.79 2.31
N VAL A 139 1.55 2.91 3.03
CA VAL A 139 0.45 3.26 3.95
C VAL A 139 -0.89 3.20 3.21
N THR A 140 -0.89 3.50 1.91
CA THR A 140 -2.03 3.32 1.01
C THR A 140 -2.48 1.87 0.83
N ASP A 141 -1.56 0.90 0.83
CA ASP A 141 -1.84 -0.53 0.73
C ASP A 141 -2.32 -1.10 2.08
N GLU A 142 -1.81 -0.59 3.22
CA GLU A 142 -2.36 -0.92 4.55
C GLU A 142 -3.78 -0.40 4.71
N VAL A 143 -4.02 0.85 4.29
CA VAL A 143 -5.36 1.45 4.24
C VAL A 143 -6.27 0.61 3.34
N GLU A 144 -5.82 0.24 2.13
CA GLU A 144 -6.64 -0.55 1.21
C GLU A 144 -6.91 -1.96 1.75
N THR A 145 -5.91 -2.60 2.35
CA THR A 145 -6.05 -3.92 2.96
C THR A 145 -7.00 -3.89 4.15
N ALA A 146 -6.94 -2.87 5.00
CA ALA A 146 -7.88 -2.74 6.11
C ALA A 146 -9.30 -2.39 5.65
N LEU A 147 -9.42 -1.55 4.63
CA LEU A 147 -10.71 -1.20 4.03
C LEU A 147 -11.35 -2.37 3.28
N SER A 148 -10.57 -3.33 2.77
CA SER A 148 -11.14 -4.55 2.20
C SER A 148 -11.86 -5.37 3.25
N TYR A 149 -11.34 -5.49 4.48
CA TYR A 149 -12.09 -6.14 5.57
C TYR A 149 -13.39 -5.40 5.90
N LEU A 150 -13.36 -4.06 5.93
CA LEU A 150 -14.58 -3.27 6.16
C LEU A 150 -15.62 -3.57 5.07
N ARG A 151 -15.22 -3.47 3.81
CA ARG A 151 -16.10 -3.64 2.64
C ARG A 151 -16.58 -5.07 2.44
N ASP A 152 -15.65 -6.02 2.47
CA ASP A 152 -15.88 -7.38 2.00
C ASP A 152 -16.35 -8.31 3.14
N VAL A 153 -16.13 -7.90 4.40
CA VAL A 153 -16.51 -8.70 5.58
C VAL A 153 -17.50 -7.95 6.47
N PHE A 154 -17.13 -6.80 7.03
CA PHE A 154 -17.96 -6.17 8.07
C PHE A 154 -19.29 -5.64 7.55
N LEU A 155 -19.29 -4.90 6.43
CA LEU A 155 -20.51 -4.32 5.85
C LEU A 155 -21.57 -5.38 5.48
N PRO A 156 -21.23 -6.53 4.87
CA PRO A 156 -22.21 -7.59 4.63
C PRO A 156 -22.51 -8.45 5.88
N ALA A 157 -21.50 -8.78 6.69
CA ALA A 157 -21.67 -9.74 7.78
C ALA A 157 -22.37 -9.17 9.02
N LEU A 158 -22.17 -7.88 9.33
CA LEU A 158 -22.79 -7.26 10.51
C LEU A 158 -24.32 -7.23 10.38
N PRO A 159 -24.93 -6.68 9.31
CA PRO A 159 -26.39 -6.72 9.16
C PRO A 159 -26.95 -8.15 9.21
N ALA A 160 -26.28 -9.11 8.56
CA ALA A 160 -26.70 -10.51 8.58
C ALA A 160 -26.63 -11.11 9.99
N LEU A 161 -25.63 -10.74 10.80
CA LEU A 161 -25.51 -11.16 12.19
C LEU A 161 -26.62 -10.55 13.05
N TYR A 162 -26.90 -9.26 12.92
CA TYR A 162 -28.02 -8.61 13.61
C TYR A 162 -29.36 -9.23 13.22
N GLN A 163 -29.61 -9.51 11.95
CA GLN A 163 -30.82 -10.21 11.51
C GLN A 163 -30.96 -11.62 12.09
N ARG A 164 -29.86 -12.32 12.40
CA ARG A 164 -29.93 -13.62 13.10
C ARG A 164 -30.28 -13.43 14.57
N TRP A 165 -29.72 -12.43 15.23
CA TRP A 165 -30.06 -12.12 16.61
C TRP A 165 -31.50 -11.65 16.75
N ASP A 166 -31.98 -10.78 15.85
CA ASP A 166 -33.36 -10.31 15.86
C ASP A 166 -34.35 -11.48 15.80
N ARG A 167 -34.06 -12.49 14.96
CA ARG A 167 -34.86 -13.73 14.87
C ARG A 167 -34.77 -14.60 16.12
N ALA A 168 -33.59 -14.69 16.74
CA ALA A 168 -33.37 -15.53 17.91
C ALA A 168 -33.97 -14.91 19.19
N LEU A 169 -33.94 -13.58 19.29
CA LEU A 169 -34.44 -12.82 20.44
C LEU A 169 -35.92 -12.44 20.30
N GLY A 170 -36.46 -12.41 19.07
CA GLY A 170 -37.83 -12.01 18.80
C GLY A 170 -38.06 -10.50 18.84
N GLU A 171 -37.00 -9.71 18.99
CA GLU A 171 -37.02 -8.25 19.01
C GLU A 171 -35.78 -7.68 18.33
N ARG A 172 -35.83 -6.38 17.99
CA ARG A 172 -34.70 -5.72 17.33
C ARG A 172 -33.54 -5.52 18.30
N THR A 173 -32.41 -6.15 17.99
CA THR A 173 -31.19 -6.09 18.80
C THR A 173 -30.57 -4.68 18.74
N PRO A 174 -30.27 -4.03 19.88
CA PRO A 174 -29.60 -2.74 19.89
C PRO A 174 -28.22 -2.80 19.24
N GLY A 175 -27.84 -1.75 18.51
CA GLY A 175 -26.52 -1.67 17.88
C GLY A 175 -25.38 -1.45 18.87
N PHE A 176 -24.69 -2.51 19.29
CA PHE A 176 -23.56 -2.44 20.23
C PHE A 176 -22.19 -2.68 19.58
N LEU A 177 -22.12 -3.41 18.46
CA LEU A 177 -20.88 -3.62 17.71
C LEU A 177 -20.51 -2.37 16.91
N LYS A 178 -19.35 -1.76 17.23
CA LYS A 178 -18.81 -0.57 16.56
C LYS A 178 -17.38 -0.82 16.09
N PRO A 179 -17.16 -1.14 14.81
CA PRO A 179 -15.81 -1.26 14.25
C PRO A 179 -15.08 0.09 14.34
N GLY A 180 -13.82 0.06 14.76
CA GLY A 180 -12.95 1.24 14.82
C GLY A 180 -11.63 0.98 14.08
N SER A 181 -10.96 2.05 13.64
CA SER A 181 -9.66 1.97 12.97
C SER A 181 -8.73 3.08 13.46
N TRP A 182 -7.45 2.72 13.66
CA TRP A 182 -6.38 3.66 14.00
C TRP A 182 -5.61 4.13 12.75
N ILE A 183 -5.94 3.57 11.59
CA ILE A 183 -5.20 3.79 10.35
C ILE A 183 -5.38 5.23 9.87
N GLY A 184 -4.26 5.91 9.65
CA GLY A 184 -4.24 7.33 9.28
C GLY A 184 -4.45 8.30 10.44
N GLY A 185 -4.79 7.81 11.64
CA GLY A 185 -4.99 8.61 12.85
C GLY A 185 -3.86 8.53 13.86
N ASP A 186 -3.22 7.36 13.98
CA ASP A 186 -2.13 7.17 14.94
C ASP A 186 -0.84 7.89 14.52
N ARG A 187 -0.43 8.86 15.33
CA ARG A 187 0.75 9.72 15.07
C ARG A 187 1.95 9.38 15.94
N ASP A 188 1.79 8.48 16.90
CA ASP A 188 2.85 8.24 17.88
C ASP A 188 4.12 7.68 17.19
N GLY A 189 5.22 8.43 17.28
CA GLY A 189 6.49 8.09 16.65
C GLY A 189 6.52 8.07 15.11
N ASN A 190 5.45 8.46 14.40
CA ASN A 190 5.36 8.37 12.94
C ASN A 190 5.22 9.75 12.25
N PRO A 191 6.32 10.36 11.79
CA PRO A 191 6.28 11.69 11.16
C PRO A 191 5.59 11.71 9.78
N PHE A 192 5.21 10.55 9.25
CA PHE A 192 4.53 10.45 7.96
C PHE A 192 3.00 10.49 8.07
N VAL A 193 2.44 10.43 9.29
CA VAL A 193 0.99 10.57 9.52
C VAL A 193 0.64 12.06 9.65
N THR A 194 0.36 12.67 8.51
CA THR A 194 0.02 14.09 8.37
C THR A 194 -1.49 14.32 8.38
N ALA A 195 -1.92 15.59 8.46
CA ALA A 195 -3.32 15.96 8.31
C ALA A 195 -3.91 15.48 6.97
N ASP A 196 -3.12 15.55 5.89
CA ASP A 196 -3.56 15.11 4.57
C ASP A 196 -3.70 13.58 4.50
N SER A 197 -2.82 12.84 5.17
CA SER A 197 -2.95 11.38 5.28
C SER A 197 -4.21 10.97 6.05
N LEU A 198 -4.57 11.71 7.12
CA LEU A 198 -5.79 11.49 7.89
C LEU A 198 -7.03 11.77 7.04
N ARG A 199 -7.06 12.91 6.33
CA ARG A 199 -8.17 13.24 5.41
C ARG A 199 -8.34 12.18 4.34
N ALA A 200 -7.24 11.72 3.75
CA ALA A 200 -7.27 10.66 2.73
C ALA A 200 -7.80 9.33 3.29
N ALA A 201 -7.37 8.93 4.50
CA ALA A 201 -7.86 7.72 5.15
C ALA A 201 -9.37 7.80 5.46
N LEU A 202 -9.83 8.94 5.99
CA LEU A 202 -11.25 9.18 6.26
C LEU A 202 -12.10 9.22 4.98
N ALA A 203 -11.61 9.88 3.92
CA ALA A 203 -12.29 9.91 2.63
C ALA A 203 -12.45 8.50 2.04
N LYS A 204 -11.40 7.67 2.07
CA LYS A 204 -11.47 6.28 1.59
C LYS A 204 -12.41 5.41 2.43
N ALA A 205 -12.40 5.55 3.76
CA ALA A 205 -13.33 4.84 4.63
C ALA A 205 -14.78 5.24 4.35
N SER A 206 -15.03 6.54 4.16
CA SER A 206 -16.34 7.08 3.80
C SER A 206 -16.79 6.56 2.44
N GLU A 207 -15.91 6.54 1.45
CA GLU A 207 -16.16 5.96 0.12
C GLU A 207 -16.60 4.50 0.22
N ALA A 208 -15.87 3.66 0.96
CA ALA A 208 -16.22 2.25 1.11
C ALA A 208 -17.62 2.02 1.69
N VAL A 209 -18.00 2.79 2.72
CA VAL A 209 -19.32 2.68 3.36
C VAL A 209 -20.43 3.25 2.48
N LEU A 210 -20.21 4.41 1.87
CA LEU A 210 -21.23 5.09 1.06
C LEU A 210 -21.49 4.36 -0.25
N VAL A 211 -20.46 3.79 -0.89
CA VAL A 211 -20.63 2.93 -2.07
C VAL A 211 -21.50 1.72 -1.75
N TYR A 212 -21.26 1.05 -0.62
CA TYR A 212 -22.10 -0.07 -0.18
C TYR A 212 -23.57 0.33 -0.01
N TYR A 213 -23.84 1.47 0.64
CA TYR A 213 -25.23 1.94 0.79
C TYR A 213 -25.85 2.43 -0.53
N LEU A 214 -25.06 3.04 -1.43
CA LEU A 214 -25.53 3.40 -2.77
C LEU A 214 -25.96 2.16 -3.55
N ASP A 215 -25.15 1.10 -3.52
CA ASP A 215 -25.48 -0.18 -4.14
C ASP A 215 -26.75 -0.79 -3.52
N ALA A 216 -26.86 -0.79 -2.19
CA ALA A 216 -28.01 -1.34 -1.48
C ALA A 216 -29.30 -0.57 -1.76
N VAL A 217 -29.28 0.77 -1.73
CA VAL A 217 -30.45 1.62 -2.05
C VAL A 217 -30.86 1.45 -3.50
N HIS A 218 -29.89 1.35 -4.42
CA HIS A 218 -30.19 1.11 -5.83
C HIS A 218 -30.87 -0.25 -6.04
N ALA A 219 -30.35 -1.32 -5.41
CA ALA A 219 -30.96 -2.64 -5.46
C ALA A 219 -32.38 -2.64 -4.86
N LEU A 220 -32.56 -1.97 -3.71
CA LEU A 220 -33.86 -1.85 -3.06
C LEU A 220 -34.88 -1.13 -3.95
N GLY A 221 -34.47 -0.08 -4.67
CA GLY A 221 -35.36 0.62 -5.61
C GLY A 221 -35.74 -0.22 -6.84
N ALA A 222 -34.87 -1.16 -7.23
CA ALA A 222 -35.21 -2.13 -8.28
C ALA A 222 -36.28 -3.12 -7.79
N GLU A 223 -36.16 -3.60 -6.54
CA GLU A 223 -37.08 -4.57 -5.93
C GLU A 223 -38.43 -3.96 -5.51
N LEU A 224 -38.44 -2.74 -4.95
CA LEU A 224 -39.65 -2.06 -4.46
C LEU A 224 -40.35 -1.25 -5.56
N SER A 225 -40.75 -1.93 -6.64
CA SER A 225 -41.47 -1.36 -7.77
C SER A 225 -42.99 -1.48 -7.65
N ILE A 226 -43.51 -1.39 -6.43
CA ILE A 226 -44.94 -1.62 -6.15
C ILE A 226 -45.74 -0.43 -6.68
N SER A 227 -46.64 -0.70 -7.61
CA SER A 227 -47.58 0.30 -8.14
C SER A 227 -48.71 0.58 -7.15
N THR A 228 -49.13 1.84 -7.05
CA THR A 228 -50.30 2.27 -6.27
C THR A 228 -51.61 1.67 -6.79
N ASN A 229 -51.63 1.18 -8.04
CA ASN A 229 -52.76 0.43 -8.60
C ASN A 229 -52.90 -0.97 -7.96
N LEU A 230 -51.81 -1.52 -7.42
CA LEU A 230 -51.79 -2.84 -6.78
C LEU A 230 -51.96 -2.76 -5.27
N ALA A 231 -51.32 -1.79 -4.62
CA ALA A 231 -51.41 -1.60 -3.19
C ALA A 231 -51.30 -0.12 -2.82
N PRO A 232 -52.14 0.39 -1.88
CA PRO A 232 -52.01 1.76 -1.41
C PRO A 232 -50.65 1.95 -0.69
N ALA A 233 -50.00 3.08 -0.95
CA ALA A 233 -48.80 3.49 -0.24
C ALA A 233 -49.14 4.41 0.94
N ASP A 234 -48.31 4.39 1.98
CA ASP A 234 -48.44 5.33 3.09
C ASP A 234 -48.25 6.78 2.62
N THR A 235 -48.96 7.69 3.27
CA THR A 235 -48.81 9.14 3.07
C THR A 235 -47.37 9.63 3.25
N ALA A 236 -46.62 9.05 4.19
CA ALA A 236 -45.23 9.40 4.44
C ALA A 236 -44.31 8.97 3.29
N VAL A 237 -44.54 7.78 2.71
CA VAL A 237 -43.81 7.31 1.52
C VAL A 237 -44.12 8.19 0.32
N THR A 238 -45.37 8.59 0.16
CA THR A 238 -45.81 9.49 -0.93
C THR A 238 -45.15 10.85 -0.81
N ALA A 239 -45.10 11.43 0.39
CA ALA A 239 -44.40 12.69 0.63
C ALA A 239 -42.90 12.60 0.31
N LEU A 240 -42.25 11.48 0.66
CA LEU A 240 -40.85 11.24 0.32
C LEU A 240 -40.64 11.07 -1.20
N ALA A 241 -41.57 10.40 -1.88
CA ALA A 241 -41.58 10.25 -3.33
C ALA A 241 -41.73 11.59 -4.05
N ASP A 242 -42.59 12.47 -3.56
CA ASP A 242 -42.80 13.80 -4.15
C ASP A 242 -41.60 14.72 -3.92
N ALA A 243 -40.92 14.59 -2.78
CA ALA A 243 -39.67 15.29 -2.50
C ALA A 243 -38.46 14.76 -3.30
N SER A 244 -38.57 13.61 -3.97
CA SER A 244 -37.45 12.96 -4.65
C SER A 244 -36.94 13.68 -5.90
N GLY A 245 -37.80 14.49 -6.52
CA GLY A 245 -37.56 15.10 -7.84
C GLY A 245 -37.71 14.12 -9.03
N ASP A 246 -38.08 12.86 -8.79
CA ASP A 246 -38.40 11.91 -9.86
C ASP A 246 -39.81 12.18 -10.42
N ASN A 247 -39.85 12.89 -11.55
CA ASN A 247 -41.07 13.25 -12.28
C ASN A 247 -41.27 12.38 -13.53
N ALA A 248 -40.61 11.22 -13.63
CA ALA A 248 -40.78 10.33 -14.78
C ALA A 248 -42.21 9.78 -14.81
N GLU A 249 -42.94 10.03 -15.91
CA GLU A 249 -44.33 9.59 -16.08
C GLU A 249 -44.47 8.06 -15.93
N SER A 250 -43.48 7.32 -16.43
CA SER A 250 -43.42 5.85 -16.36
C SER A 250 -43.27 5.28 -14.95
N ARG A 251 -42.98 6.10 -13.93
CA ARG A 251 -42.84 5.69 -12.52
C ARG A 251 -43.77 6.46 -11.59
N SER A 252 -44.69 7.23 -12.15
CA SER A 252 -45.57 8.13 -11.40
C SER A 252 -46.40 7.39 -10.34
N ASP A 253 -46.75 6.13 -10.61
CA ASP A 253 -47.49 5.23 -9.75
C ASP A 253 -46.60 4.32 -8.86
N GLU A 254 -45.27 4.48 -8.88
CA GLU A 254 -44.30 3.68 -8.09
C GLU A 254 -43.66 4.51 -6.95
N PRO A 255 -44.38 4.82 -5.85
CA PRO A 255 -43.93 5.77 -4.84
C PRO A 255 -42.67 5.32 -4.10
N TYR A 256 -42.53 4.02 -3.79
CA TYR A 256 -41.33 3.49 -3.14
C TYR A 256 -40.08 3.64 -4.00
N ARG A 257 -40.18 3.34 -5.30
CA ARG A 257 -39.05 3.51 -6.23
C ARG A 257 -38.69 4.99 -6.38
N ARG A 258 -39.68 5.88 -6.54
CA ARG A 258 -39.45 7.34 -6.59
C ARG A 258 -38.77 7.85 -5.32
N ALA A 259 -39.26 7.48 -4.14
CA ALA A 259 -38.64 7.82 -2.86
C ALA A 259 -37.18 7.37 -2.79
N LEU A 260 -36.89 6.12 -3.17
CA LEU A 260 -35.52 5.57 -3.18
C LEU A 260 -34.60 6.25 -4.21
N SER A 261 -35.13 6.70 -5.35
CA SER A 261 -34.37 7.54 -6.30
C SER A 261 -33.92 8.85 -5.64
N GLY A 262 -34.79 9.49 -4.83
CA GLY A 262 -34.46 10.69 -4.07
C GLY A 262 -33.42 10.43 -2.98
N VAL A 263 -33.61 9.37 -2.19
CA VAL A 263 -32.64 8.93 -1.18
C VAL A 263 -31.27 8.65 -1.79
N TYR A 264 -31.24 7.99 -2.95
CA TYR A 264 -30.00 7.75 -3.70
C TYR A 264 -29.32 9.07 -4.11
N ALA A 265 -30.08 10.06 -4.60
CA ALA A 265 -29.53 11.36 -5.01
C ALA A 265 -28.89 12.11 -3.82
N ARG A 266 -29.54 12.11 -2.65
CA ARG A 266 -28.99 12.68 -1.41
C ARG A 266 -27.75 11.95 -0.93
N LEU A 267 -27.74 10.62 -1.02
CA LEU A 267 -26.59 9.80 -0.66
C LEU A 267 -25.41 10.03 -1.62
N ALA A 268 -25.68 10.19 -2.91
CA ALA A 268 -24.68 10.52 -3.92
C ALA A 268 -24.06 11.91 -3.70
N ALA A 269 -24.88 12.91 -3.32
CA ALA A 269 -24.39 14.22 -2.92
C ALA A 269 -23.51 14.15 -1.65
N THR A 270 -23.88 13.29 -0.70
CA THR A 270 -23.09 13.03 0.52
C THR A 270 -21.74 12.39 0.18
N HIS A 271 -21.75 11.39 -0.72
CA HIS A 271 -20.54 10.75 -1.24
C HIS A 271 -19.60 11.76 -1.89
N LEU A 272 -20.12 12.63 -2.76
CA LEU A 272 -19.31 13.67 -3.41
C LEU A 272 -18.68 14.62 -2.40
N ALA A 273 -19.45 15.08 -1.42
CA ALA A 273 -18.97 16.02 -0.40
C ALA A 273 -17.86 15.44 0.48
N LEU A 274 -17.94 14.15 0.83
CA LEU A 274 -16.99 13.50 1.75
C LEU A 274 -15.76 12.91 1.04
N THR A 275 -15.88 12.55 -0.23
CA THR A 275 -14.81 11.85 -0.97
C THR A 275 -14.18 12.70 -2.08
N GLY A 276 -14.86 13.77 -2.52
CA GLY A 276 -14.48 14.52 -3.71
C GLY A 276 -14.72 13.78 -5.02
N LYS A 277 -15.36 12.61 -5.00
CA LYS A 277 -15.60 11.75 -6.17
C LYS A 277 -17.10 11.62 -6.45
N ALA A 278 -17.46 11.53 -7.73
CA ALA A 278 -18.82 11.18 -8.12
C ALA A 278 -19.18 9.77 -7.63
N ALA A 279 -20.46 9.55 -7.34
CA ALA A 279 -20.99 8.23 -7.02
C ALA A 279 -20.78 7.25 -8.19
N PRO A 280 -20.64 5.93 -7.94
CA PRO A 280 -20.38 4.93 -8.99
C PRO A 280 -21.42 4.90 -10.11
N ARG A 281 -22.70 5.16 -9.80
CA ARG A 281 -23.78 5.30 -10.78
C ARG A 281 -24.40 6.69 -10.65
N PRO A 282 -23.87 7.71 -11.34
CA PRO A 282 -24.47 9.05 -11.28
C PRO A 282 -25.83 9.03 -11.98
N GLY A 283 -26.86 9.55 -11.29
CA GLY A 283 -28.20 9.71 -11.82
C GLY A 283 -28.47 11.16 -12.25
N PRO A 284 -29.59 11.41 -12.96
CA PRO A 284 -29.99 12.76 -13.37
C PRO A 284 -30.56 13.61 -12.22
N LEU A 285 -30.96 12.97 -11.12
CA LEU A 285 -31.53 13.63 -9.95
C LEU A 285 -30.45 14.28 -9.10
N THR A 286 -30.79 15.42 -8.51
CA THR A 286 -29.97 16.12 -7.54
C THR A 286 -30.67 16.11 -6.18
N GLY A 287 -29.91 15.97 -5.11
CA GLY A 287 -30.43 15.97 -3.75
C GLY A 287 -29.49 16.71 -2.81
N GLU A 288 -30.04 17.26 -1.73
CA GLU A 288 -29.23 17.82 -0.65
C GLU A 288 -28.54 16.69 0.13
N ARG A 289 -27.24 16.85 0.40
CA ARG A 289 -26.49 15.87 1.19
C ARG A 289 -27.12 15.65 2.56
N TYR A 290 -26.98 14.44 3.10
CA TYR A 290 -27.35 14.18 4.48
C TYR A 290 -26.43 14.95 5.44
N ALA A 291 -27.01 15.50 6.50
CA ALA A 291 -26.27 16.17 7.56
C ALA A 291 -25.54 15.16 8.46
N ASP A 292 -26.19 14.02 8.70
CA ASP A 292 -25.70 12.93 9.56
C ASP A 292 -26.32 11.58 9.15
N PRO A 293 -25.84 10.44 9.70
CA PRO A 293 -26.41 9.12 9.43
C PRO A 293 -27.85 8.93 9.92
N GLN A 294 -28.30 9.73 10.90
CA GLN A 294 -29.64 9.65 11.48
C GLN A 294 -30.68 10.17 10.49
N ALA A 295 -30.37 11.23 9.76
CA ALA A 295 -31.20 11.73 8.67
C ALA A 295 -31.35 10.70 7.54
N PHE A 296 -30.28 9.99 7.17
CA PHE A 296 -30.36 8.91 6.18
C PHE A 296 -31.23 7.75 6.69
N ARG A 297 -31.05 7.35 7.94
CA ARG A 297 -31.89 6.32 8.56
C ARG A 297 -33.37 6.74 8.63
N ALA A 298 -33.65 8.02 8.91
CA ALA A 298 -35.01 8.53 9.01
C ALA A 298 -35.77 8.34 7.70
N ASP A 299 -35.14 8.61 6.55
CA ASP A 299 -35.76 8.37 5.24
C ASP A 299 -36.03 6.88 4.99
N LEU A 300 -35.15 5.98 5.43
CA LEU A 300 -35.25 4.53 5.17
C LEU A 300 -36.22 3.76 6.06
N VAL A 301 -36.63 4.33 7.20
CA VAL A 301 -37.56 3.67 8.14
C VAL A 301 -39.01 4.13 7.97
N ILE A 302 -39.26 5.04 7.03
CA ILE A 302 -40.59 5.39 6.52
C ILE A 302 -41.12 4.19 5.72
#